data_AF-A0A348RWW6-F1
#
_entry.id   AF-A0A348RWW6-F1
#
_cell.length_a   1.000
_cell.length_b   1.000
_cell.length_c   1.000
_cell.angle_alpha   90.00
_cell.angle_beta   90.00
_cell.angle_gamma   90.00
#
_symmetry.space_group_name_H-M   'P 1'
#
loop_
_entity.id
_entity.type
_entity.pdbx_description
1 polymer ?
#
loop_
_entity_poly.entity_id
_entity_poly.type
_entity_poly.pdbx_seq_one_letter_code
_entity_poly.pdbx_strand_id
1 'polypeptide(L)'
;MMKYSRRLFIRGIGGATLTLPWLESLNGASAFKPMPRRMAHFYVPIGVVRRGFFPGESDHVIPKGNLGNVMASLGKQDPHFSVKPLDELTPTMRPLDSVKNKINLITGLDRTFQIGTDVHAQCASCYLSSAMPYSIKKSAWPLDRTLDHIVADSIGTETPFPTLEFSCNTHRDNKESIYFDNISWYGTGHLAPSIRSPQKMYQRLFSNSETNRFREVTDLVLEDAQSLSKKLAYADQQK
;
A
#
# COMPACT_ATOMS: atom_id res chain seq x y z
N MET A 1 -48.67 9.36 47.48
CA MET A 1 -47.40 8.63 47.29
C MET A 1 -47.61 7.61 46.17
N MET A 2 -47.08 7.84 44.96
CA MET A 2 -47.25 6.92 43.83
C MET A 2 -46.48 5.61 44.11
N LYS A 3 -47.17 4.46 44.13
CA LYS A 3 -46.55 3.14 44.26
C LYS A 3 -46.04 2.69 42.88
N TYR A 4 -44.74 2.78 42.66
CA TYR A 4 -44.11 2.20 41.47
C TYR A 4 -43.99 0.67 41.64
N SER A 5 -44.57 -0.10 40.71
CA SER A 5 -44.47 -1.56 40.71
C SER A 5 -43.30 -2.04 39.85
N ARG A 6 -42.65 -3.16 40.24
CA ARG A 6 -41.59 -3.80 39.45
C ARG A 6 -42.01 -4.08 38.00
N ARG A 7 -43.29 -4.38 37.79
CA ARG A 7 -43.88 -4.62 36.47
C ARG A 7 -43.95 -3.34 35.62
N LEU A 8 -44.18 -2.19 36.25
CA LEU A 8 -44.16 -0.89 35.58
C LEU A 8 -42.74 -0.52 35.15
N PHE A 9 -41.76 -0.79 36.02
CA PHE A 9 -40.33 -0.56 35.73
C PHE A 9 -39.82 -1.42 34.56
N ILE A 10 -40.11 -2.72 34.56
CA ILE A 10 -39.70 -3.64 33.49
C ILE A 10 -40.38 -3.29 32.15
N ARG A 11 -41.66 -2.88 32.18
CA ARG A 11 -42.34 -2.39 30.96
C ARG A 11 -41.74 -1.10 30.43
N GLY A 12 -41.30 -0.19 31.31
CA GLY A 12 -40.61 1.05 30.92
C GLY A 12 -39.24 0.77 30.29
N ILE A 13 -38.41 -0.06 30.93
CA ILE A 13 -37.09 -0.41 30.39
C ILE A 13 -37.20 -1.22 29.10
N GLY A 14 -38.07 -2.24 29.07
CA GLY A 14 -38.26 -3.06 27.87
C GLY A 14 -38.74 -2.26 26.67
N GLY A 15 -39.66 -1.30 26.89
CA GLY A 15 -40.09 -0.36 25.87
C GLY A 15 -38.94 0.51 25.37
N ALA A 16 -38.18 1.11 26.28
CA ALA A 16 -37.03 1.95 25.94
C ALA A 16 -35.98 1.19 25.11
N THR A 17 -35.62 -0.04 25.51
CA THR A 17 -34.63 -0.87 24.78
C THR A 17 -35.10 -1.30 23.40
N LEU A 18 -36.41 -1.50 23.21
CA LEU A 18 -36.98 -1.85 21.91
C LEU A 18 -37.09 -0.63 20.97
N THR A 19 -37.23 0.57 21.53
CA THR A 19 -37.30 1.82 20.76
C THR A 19 -35.93 2.47 20.50
N LEU A 20 -34.91 2.11 21.27
CA LEU A 20 -33.54 2.63 21.17
C LEU A 20 -32.94 2.52 19.75
N PRO A 21 -33.12 1.41 19.01
CA PRO A 21 -32.68 1.30 17.61
C PRO A 21 -33.41 2.25 16.64
N TRP A 22 -34.57 2.81 17.01
CA TRP A 22 -35.33 3.76 16.19
C TRP A 22 -35.09 5.22 16.59
N LEU A 23 -34.22 5.45 17.57
CA LEU A 23 -33.76 6.76 18.01
C LEU A 23 -32.33 7.04 17.53
N GLU A 24 -31.93 6.53 16.36
CA GLU A 24 -30.61 6.83 15.78
C GLU A 24 -30.37 8.34 15.57
N SER A 25 -31.45 9.14 15.46
CA SER A 25 -31.37 10.60 15.38
C SER A 25 -30.98 11.30 16.70
N LEU A 26 -31.07 10.60 17.84
CA LEU A 26 -30.58 11.05 19.15
C LEU A 26 -29.15 10.57 19.42
N ASN A 27 -28.53 9.85 18.48
CA ASN A 27 -27.10 9.58 18.54
C ASN A 27 -26.41 10.95 18.48
N GLY A 28 -25.97 11.43 19.65
CA GLY A 28 -25.38 12.76 19.79
C GLY A 28 -24.34 12.97 18.70
N ALA A 29 -24.34 14.16 18.10
CA ALA A 29 -23.45 14.52 17.00
C ALA A 29 -22.08 13.88 17.24
N SER A 30 -21.74 12.89 16.41
CA SER A 30 -20.47 12.18 16.52
C SER A 30 -19.40 13.23 16.71
N ALA A 31 -18.59 13.09 17.77
CA ALA A 31 -17.42 13.94 17.97
C ALA A 31 -16.71 14.05 16.62
N PHE A 32 -16.32 15.27 16.23
CA PHE A 32 -15.66 15.52 14.96
C PHE A 32 -14.42 14.63 14.89
N LYS A 33 -14.51 13.51 14.18
CA LYS A 33 -13.36 12.66 13.92
C LYS A 33 -12.58 13.34 12.80
N PRO A 34 -11.29 13.66 13.01
CA PRO A 34 -10.47 14.22 11.95
C PRO A 34 -10.48 13.26 10.76
N MET A 35 -10.49 13.78 9.54
CA MET A 35 -10.45 12.92 8.36
C MET A 35 -9.18 12.05 8.41
N PRO A 36 -9.31 10.73 8.23
CA PRO A 36 -8.16 9.83 8.30
C PRO A 36 -7.16 10.19 7.21
N ARG A 37 -5.90 10.37 7.60
CA ARG A 37 -4.79 10.58 6.66
C ARG A 37 -4.49 9.25 5.99
N ARG A 38 -4.33 9.30 4.67
CA ARG A 38 -4.00 8.12 3.85
C ARG A 38 -2.68 8.35 3.15
N MET A 39 -1.90 7.30 3.03
CA MET A 39 -0.68 7.28 2.23
C MET A 39 -1.01 6.67 0.87
N ALA A 40 -0.49 7.27 -0.20
CA ALA A 40 -0.62 6.77 -1.55
C ALA A 40 0.75 6.73 -2.20
N HIS A 41 1.07 5.60 -2.83
CA HIS A 41 2.28 5.42 -3.63
C HIS A 41 1.90 5.30 -5.09
N PHE A 42 2.56 6.10 -5.93
CA PHE A 42 2.49 5.97 -7.38
C PHE A 42 3.86 5.53 -7.86
N TYR A 43 3.87 4.62 -8.83
CA TYR A 43 5.08 4.12 -9.45
C TYR A 43 5.02 4.38 -10.95
N VAL A 44 6.07 5.02 -11.48
CA VAL A 44 6.24 5.28 -12.91
C VAL A 44 7.44 4.45 -13.37
N PRO A 45 7.22 3.32 -14.07
CA PRO A 45 8.29 2.41 -14.44
C PRO A 45 9.13 2.94 -15.60
N ILE A 46 10.30 2.34 -15.81
CA ILE A 46 11.16 2.54 -17.00
C ILE A 46 11.73 3.98 -17.12
N GLY A 47 11.60 4.76 -16.04
CA GLY A 47 12.24 6.06 -15.91
C GLY A 47 11.50 7.18 -16.64
N VAL A 48 12.12 8.35 -16.60
CA VAL A 48 11.60 9.60 -17.14
C VAL A 48 12.69 10.31 -17.92
N VAL A 49 12.29 11.17 -18.86
CA VAL A 49 13.24 12.05 -19.56
C VAL A 49 13.78 13.07 -18.56
N ARG A 50 15.01 12.84 -18.08
CA ARG A 50 15.61 13.61 -16.97
C ARG A 50 15.56 15.12 -17.18
N ARG A 51 15.92 15.57 -18.40
CA ARG A 51 15.88 16.98 -18.82
C ARG A 51 14.54 17.67 -18.57
N GLY A 52 13.44 16.94 -18.70
CA GLY A 52 12.09 17.46 -18.51
C GLY A 52 11.52 17.22 -17.11
N PHE A 53 12.16 16.38 -16.29
CA PHE A 53 11.61 15.96 -14.99
C PHE A 53 12.39 16.51 -13.79
N PHE A 54 13.72 16.50 -13.83
CA PHE A 54 14.53 16.97 -12.70
C PHE A 54 14.89 18.45 -12.85
N PRO A 55 14.56 19.31 -11.87
CA PRO A 55 15.04 20.69 -11.84
C PRO A 55 16.57 20.76 -11.89
N GLY A 56 17.13 21.72 -12.61
CA GLY A 56 18.58 21.87 -12.80
C GLY A 56 19.22 20.91 -13.81
N GLU A 57 18.48 19.95 -14.38
CA GLU A 57 18.99 18.99 -15.38
C GLU A 57 18.58 19.34 -16.82
N SER A 58 18.21 20.59 -17.08
CA SER A 58 17.69 21.05 -18.38
C SER A 58 18.67 20.94 -19.54
N ASP A 59 19.94 20.63 -19.29
CA ASP A 59 20.97 20.44 -20.34
C ASP A 59 21.42 18.97 -20.45
N HIS A 60 20.73 18.05 -19.77
CA HIS A 60 21.08 16.63 -19.80
C HIS A 60 20.95 16.07 -21.23
N VAL A 61 21.95 15.29 -21.64
CA VAL A 61 22.03 14.67 -22.95
C VAL A 61 20.91 13.65 -23.12
N ILE A 62 20.23 13.70 -24.27
CA ILE A 62 19.26 12.67 -24.67
C ILE A 62 20.02 11.64 -25.53
N PRO A 63 20.03 10.36 -25.15
CA PRO A 63 20.62 9.32 -25.97
C PRO A 63 19.98 9.26 -27.36
N LYS A 64 20.82 9.12 -28.39
CA LYS A 64 20.35 8.85 -29.75
C LYS A 64 20.33 7.33 -29.98
N GLY A 65 19.14 6.76 -30.08
CA GLY A 65 18.94 5.33 -30.34
C GLY A 65 19.07 4.44 -29.09
N ASN A 66 19.14 3.13 -29.32
CA ASN A 66 19.30 2.15 -28.25
C ASN A 66 20.76 2.09 -27.80
N LEU A 67 21.01 2.33 -26.50
CA LEU A 67 22.35 2.26 -25.90
C LEU A 67 22.81 0.82 -25.62
N GLY A 68 21.98 -0.18 -25.95
CA GLY A 68 22.31 -1.59 -25.76
C GLY A 68 22.55 -1.92 -24.29
N ASN A 69 23.75 -2.41 -23.96
CA ASN A 69 24.09 -2.92 -22.63
C ASN A 69 24.70 -1.86 -21.70
N VAL A 70 24.53 -0.57 -22.00
CA VAL A 70 25.01 0.50 -21.10
C VAL A 70 24.19 0.48 -19.80
N MET A 71 24.83 0.07 -18.71
CA MET A 71 24.26 0.02 -17.35
C MET A 71 24.66 1.23 -16.50
N ALA A 72 25.09 2.32 -17.15
CA ALA A 72 25.53 3.55 -16.49
C ALA A 72 24.74 4.75 -17.02
N SER A 73 24.56 5.76 -16.17
CA SER A 73 23.95 7.02 -16.62
C SER A 73 24.83 7.76 -17.61
N LEU A 74 24.21 8.38 -18.61
CA LEU A 74 24.91 9.19 -19.61
C LEU A 74 25.32 10.58 -19.12
N GLY A 75 24.77 11.03 -18.00
CA GLY A 75 25.08 12.33 -17.41
C GLY A 75 25.49 12.23 -15.96
N LYS A 76 26.03 13.32 -15.43
CA LYS A 76 26.32 13.45 -14.00
C LYS A 76 25.00 13.49 -13.25
N GLN A 77 24.85 12.58 -12.30
CA GLN A 77 23.75 12.56 -11.34
C GLN A 77 24.35 12.80 -9.96
N ASP A 78 23.59 13.45 -9.08
CA ASP A 78 23.93 13.50 -7.66
C ASP A 78 23.46 12.20 -7.00
N PRO A 79 24.38 11.30 -6.60
CA PRO A 79 24.02 10.03 -6.00
C PRO A 79 23.60 10.17 -4.53
N HIS A 80 23.77 11.35 -3.93
CA HIS A 80 23.50 11.55 -2.52
C HIS A 80 22.02 11.74 -2.25
N PHE A 81 21.57 11.10 -1.17
CA PHE A 81 20.22 11.30 -0.67
C PHE A 81 19.98 12.78 -0.38
N SER A 82 18.89 13.31 -0.92
CA SER A 82 18.49 14.69 -0.67
C SER A 82 16.97 14.80 -0.57
N VAL A 83 16.52 15.69 0.32
CA VAL A 83 15.11 16.06 0.48
C VAL A 83 15.04 17.57 0.42
N LYS A 84 14.30 18.10 -0.55
CA LYS A 84 14.13 19.55 -0.75
C LYS A 84 12.69 19.85 -1.14
N PRO A 85 12.12 21.01 -0.77
CA PRO A 85 10.89 21.49 -1.38
C PRO A 85 11.04 21.57 -2.91
N LEU A 86 9.96 21.31 -3.65
CA LEU A 86 9.97 21.47 -5.12
C LEU A 86 9.81 22.94 -5.49
N ASP A 87 10.91 23.70 -5.43
CA ASP A 87 10.88 25.15 -5.66
C ASP A 87 10.67 25.52 -7.14
N GLU A 88 11.27 24.75 -8.04
CA GLU A 88 11.23 24.97 -9.49
C GLU A 88 10.44 23.87 -10.20
N LEU A 89 9.47 24.27 -11.02
CA LEU A 89 8.70 23.35 -11.85
C LEU A 89 9.31 23.28 -13.25
N THR A 90 9.64 22.06 -13.68
CA THR A 90 10.00 21.80 -15.07
C THR A 90 8.76 21.85 -15.97
N PRO A 91 8.91 21.90 -17.31
CA PRO A 91 7.78 21.88 -18.23
C PRO A 91 6.80 20.72 -18.01
N THR A 92 7.31 19.53 -17.65
CA THR A 92 6.48 18.34 -17.37
C THR A 92 5.70 18.46 -16.06
N MET A 93 6.21 19.22 -15.08
CA MET A 93 5.59 19.38 -13.77
C MET A 93 4.67 20.60 -13.64
N ARG A 94 4.52 21.42 -14.69
CA ARG A 94 3.61 22.60 -14.68
C ARG A 94 2.20 22.33 -14.14
N PRO A 95 1.54 21.19 -14.43
CA PRO A 95 0.21 20.91 -13.88
C PRO A 95 0.14 20.86 -12.35
N LEU A 96 1.29 20.71 -11.66
CA LEU A 96 1.39 20.63 -10.20
C LEU A 96 1.50 22.00 -9.51
N ASP A 97 1.47 23.11 -10.26
CA ASP A 97 1.68 24.46 -9.73
C ASP A 97 0.76 24.81 -8.55
N SER A 98 -0.52 24.43 -8.64
CA SER A 98 -1.52 24.67 -7.58
C SER A 98 -1.19 23.99 -6.25
N VAL A 99 -0.35 22.96 -6.25
CA VAL A 99 0.03 22.17 -5.08
C VAL A 99 1.54 22.18 -4.82
N LYS A 100 2.32 23.02 -5.51
CA LYS A 100 3.79 23.05 -5.45
C LYS A 100 4.31 23.11 -4.01
N ASN A 101 3.72 23.98 -3.19
CA ASN A 101 4.11 24.18 -1.78
C ASN A 101 3.83 22.97 -0.86
N LYS A 102 3.23 21.90 -1.39
CA LYS A 102 2.95 20.64 -0.68
C LYS A 102 3.81 19.48 -1.20
N ILE A 103 4.78 19.74 -2.08
CA ILE A 103 5.60 18.72 -2.72
C ILE A 103 7.05 18.86 -2.25
N ASN A 104 7.60 17.73 -1.80
CA ASN A 104 9.04 17.57 -1.61
C ASN A 104 9.61 16.71 -2.73
N LEU A 105 10.72 17.14 -3.30
CA LEU A 105 11.55 16.34 -4.19
C LEU A 105 12.56 15.55 -3.34
N ILE A 106 12.50 14.23 -3.47
CA ILE A 106 13.42 13.30 -2.79
C ILE A 106 14.25 12.61 -3.87
N THR A 107 15.58 12.69 -3.76
CA THR A 107 16.54 12.10 -4.70
C THR A 107 17.57 11.24 -3.97
N GLY A 108 18.40 10.50 -4.71
CA GLY A 108 19.45 9.65 -4.13
C GLY A 108 18.90 8.43 -3.38
N LEU A 109 17.73 7.95 -3.80
CA LEU A 109 17.13 6.68 -3.37
C LEU A 109 17.42 5.55 -4.36
N ASP A 110 18.46 5.71 -5.17
CA ASP A 110 18.86 4.73 -6.17
C ASP A 110 19.31 3.43 -5.51
N ARG A 111 19.06 2.34 -6.22
CA ARG A 111 19.35 0.98 -5.78
C ARG A 111 20.30 0.30 -6.76
N THR A 112 21.26 -0.44 -6.24
CA THR A 112 22.13 -1.26 -7.08
C THR A 112 21.34 -2.43 -7.66
N PHE A 113 21.42 -2.60 -8.97
CA PHE A 113 20.80 -3.72 -9.66
C PHE A 113 21.46 -5.04 -9.25
N GLN A 114 20.66 -6.00 -8.80
CA GLN A 114 21.10 -7.38 -8.54
C GLN A 114 20.98 -8.21 -9.81
N ILE A 115 22.13 -8.68 -10.31
CA ILE A 115 22.21 -9.49 -11.53
C ILE A 115 21.50 -10.84 -11.32
N GLY A 116 20.83 -11.32 -12.37
CA GLY A 116 20.16 -12.62 -12.40
C GLY A 116 18.63 -12.55 -12.49
N THR A 117 18.08 -11.33 -12.60
CA THR A 117 16.65 -11.11 -12.82
C THR A 117 16.41 -10.15 -13.99
N ASP A 118 15.16 -10.02 -14.44
CA ASP A 118 14.79 -8.97 -15.39
C ASP A 118 14.91 -7.57 -14.76
N VAL A 119 15.43 -6.62 -15.53
CA VAL A 119 15.68 -5.24 -15.07
C VAL A 119 14.38 -4.50 -14.80
N HIS A 120 13.36 -4.68 -15.65
CA HIS A 120 12.09 -3.97 -15.51
C HIS A 120 11.31 -4.48 -14.30
N ALA A 121 11.29 -5.79 -14.13
CA ALA A 121 10.67 -6.43 -12.98
C ALA A 121 11.38 -6.09 -11.67
N GLN A 122 12.71 -5.92 -11.65
CA GLN A 122 13.41 -5.56 -10.42
C GLN A 122 13.15 -4.10 -10.02
N CYS A 123 13.00 -3.20 -11.00
CA CYS A 123 12.59 -1.82 -10.74
C CYS A 123 11.20 -1.75 -10.09
N ALA A 124 10.22 -2.52 -10.58
CA ALA A 124 8.87 -2.51 -10.05
C ALA A 124 8.79 -3.19 -8.68
N SER A 125 9.15 -4.47 -8.62
CA SER A 125 9.03 -5.27 -7.39
C SER A 125 9.73 -4.65 -6.20
N CYS A 126 10.89 -4.04 -6.39
CA CYS A 126 11.71 -3.58 -5.29
C CYS A 126 11.53 -2.09 -4.94
N TYR A 127 10.57 -1.39 -5.57
CA TYR A 127 10.34 0.05 -5.37
C TYR A 127 10.05 0.42 -3.90
N LEU A 128 9.20 -0.36 -3.23
CA LEU A 128 8.82 -0.12 -1.82
C LEU A 128 9.59 -0.98 -0.82
N SER A 129 10.59 -1.74 -1.28
CA SER A 129 11.32 -2.69 -0.45
C SER A 129 12.70 -2.16 -0.07
N SER A 130 13.07 -2.32 1.21
CA SER A 130 14.37 -1.93 1.75
C SER A 130 15.42 -3.05 1.70
N ALA A 131 15.09 -4.21 1.11
CA ALA A 131 16.01 -5.34 1.03
C ALA A 131 17.30 -5.00 0.29
N MET A 132 18.42 -5.27 0.95
CA MET A 132 19.74 -5.09 0.35
C MET A 132 19.99 -6.15 -0.75
N PRO A 133 20.69 -5.79 -1.85
CA PRO A 133 21.13 -6.75 -2.85
C PRO A 133 21.90 -7.92 -2.21
N TYR A 134 21.62 -9.14 -2.65
CA TYR A 134 22.25 -10.41 -2.21
C TYR A 134 22.10 -10.76 -0.71
N SER A 135 21.30 -10.02 0.05
CA SER A 135 20.99 -10.33 1.45
C SER A 135 20.13 -11.58 1.58
N ILE A 136 19.19 -11.76 0.64
CA ILE A 136 18.24 -12.88 0.64
C ILE A 136 18.83 -14.07 -0.10
N LYS A 137 19.38 -15.05 0.62
CA LYS A 137 20.08 -16.19 0.03
C LYS A 137 19.19 -17.16 -0.75
N LYS A 138 17.89 -17.19 -0.45
CA LYS A 138 16.92 -18.13 -1.05
C LYS A 138 16.21 -17.58 -2.29
N SER A 139 16.44 -16.32 -2.68
CA SER A 139 15.75 -15.66 -3.77
C SER A 139 16.71 -14.82 -4.61
N ALA A 140 16.55 -14.85 -5.93
CA ALA A 140 17.23 -13.92 -6.82
C ALA A 140 16.67 -12.49 -6.70
N TRP A 141 15.50 -12.32 -6.08
CA TRP A 141 14.85 -11.04 -5.86
C TRP A 141 15.17 -10.48 -4.47
N PRO A 142 15.81 -9.29 -4.37
CA PRO A 142 16.02 -8.61 -3.09
C PRO A 142 14.72 -7.93 -2.66
N LEU A 143 13.79 -8.73 -2.12
CA LEU A 143 12.47 -8.31 -1.67
C LEU A 143 12.22 -8.67 -0.21
N ASP A 144 11.95 -7.67 0.59
CA ASP A 144 11.41 -7.76 1.94
C ASP A 144 10.08 -7.00 2.02
N ARG A 145 9.41 -7.12 3.15
CA ARG A 145 8.15 -6.47 3.47
C ARG A 145 8.18 -5.00 3.11
N THR A 146 7.17 -4.55 2.39
CA THR A 146 7.17 -3.21 1.79
C THR A 146 6.69 -2.11 2.73
N LEU A 147 7.14 -0.89 2.44
CA LEU A 147 6.88 0.30 3.25
C LEU A 147 5.39 0.58 3.48
N ASP A 148 4.54 0.34 2.47
CA ASP A 148 3.10 0.49 2.56
C ASP A 148 2.49 -0.37 3.67
N HIS A 149 2.92 -1.63 3.82
CA HIS A 149 2.48 -2.49 4.91
C HIS A 149 3.04 -2.06 6.27
N ILE A 150 4.30 -1.61 6.33
CA ILE A 150 4.91 -1.08 7.57
C ILE A 150 4.13 0.13 8.08
N VAL A 151 3.73 1.03 7.16
CA VAL A 151 2.90 2.19 7.50
C VAL A 151 1.49 1.76 7.87
N ALA A 152 0.91 0.81 7.15
CA ALA A 152 -0.46 0.33 7.41
C ALA A 152 -0.62 -0.35 8.77
N ASP A 153 0.41 -0.99 9.32
CA ASP A 153 0.37 -1.48 10.71
C ASP A 153 0.14 -0.37 11.73
N SER A 154 0.62 0.84 11.41
CA SER A 154 0.53 2.00 12.30
C SER A 154 -0.76 2.80 12.11
N ILE A 155 -1.27 2.90 10.88
CA ILE A 155 -2.40 3.80 10.53
C ILE A 155 -3.64 3.09 9.98
N GLY A 156 -3.53 1.83 9.57
CA GLY A 156 -4.56 1.06 8.87
C GLY A 156 -5.53 0.32 9.79
N THR A 157 -5.69 0.75 11.04
CA THR A 157 -6.48 0.05 12.07
C THR A 157 -7.97 0.38 12.06
N GLU A 158 -8.37 1.45 11.36
CA GLU A 158 -9.75 1.94 11.34
C GLU A 158 -10.58 1.44 10.15
N THR A 159 -9.95 0.80 9.16
CA THR A 159 -10.62 0.31 7.94
C THR A 159 -10.56 -1.22 7.84
N PRO A 160 -11.56 -1.88 7.23
CA PRO A 160 -11.54 -3.33 7.04
C PRO A 160 -10.33 -3.85 6.26
N PHE A 161 -9.79 -3.02 5.35
CA PHE A 161 -8.57 -3.31 4.61
C PHE A 161 -7.52 -2.27 4.99
N PRO A 162 -6.33 -2.69 5.46
CA PRO A 162 -5.26 -1.78 5.86
C PRO A 162 -4.51 -1.20 4.66
N THR A 163 -4.42 -1.95 3.55
CA THR A 163 -3.80 -1.55 2.29
C THR A 163 -4.72 -1.87 1.10
N LEU A 164 -4.50 -1.17 -0.01
CA LEU A 164 -5.21 -1.37 -1.28
C LEU A 164 -4.22 -1.25 -2.44
N GLU A 165 -3.98 -2.36 -3.11
CA GLU A 165 -3.01 -2.46 -4.19
C GLU A 165 -3.72 -2.36 -5.55
N PHE A 166 -3.27 -1.43 -6.40
CA PHE A 166 -3.83 -1.16 -7.71
C PHE A 166 -2.79 -1.41 -8.79
N SER A 167 -3.23 -1.97 -9.92
CA SER A 167 -2.39 -2.08 -11.13
C SER A 167 -3.08 -1.42 -12.31
N CYS A 168 -2.32 -0.65 -13.08
CA CYS A 168 -2.75 -0.06 -14.34
C CYS A 168 -2.38 -0.94 -15.55
N ASN A 169 -1.87 -2.13 -15.31
CA ASN A 169 -1.50 -3.05 -16.36
C ASN A 169 -2.74 -3.61 -17.06
N THR A 170 -2.86 -3.34 -18.36
CA THR A 170 -3.98 -3.77 -19.19
C THR A 170 -3.78 -5.17 -19.78
N HIS A 171 -2.57 -5.73 -19.69
CA HIS A 171 -2.26 -7.05 -20.21
C HIS A 171 -3.01 -8.12 -19.41
N ARG A 172 -3.79 -8.93 -20.13
CA ARG A 172 -4.59 -10.03 -19.56
C ARG A 172 -3.86 -11.36 -19.61
N ASP A 173 -2.74 -11.42 -20.32
CA ASP A 173 -1.90 -12.60 -20.37
C ASP A 173 -0.95 -12.63 -19.17
N ASN A 174 -0.71 -13.81 -18.62
CA ASN A 174 0.31 -14.03 -17.59
C ASN A 174 1.73 -14.00 -18.20
N LYS A 175 1.96 -13.22 -19.26
CA LYS A 175 3.28 -13.11 -19.89
C LYS A 175 4.25 -12.33 -19.00
N GLU A 176 3.74 -11.34 -18.30
CA GLU A 176 4.54 -10.55 -17.36
C GLU A 176 4.63 -11.26 -16.01
N SER A 177 5.83 -11.28 -15.45
CA SER A 177 6.05 -11.91 -14.15
C SER A 177 5.31 -11.18 -13.04
N ILE A 178 5.00 -11.87 -11.95
CA ILE A 178 4.42 -11.24 -10.75
C ILE A 178 5.29 -10.10 -10.20
N TYR A 179 6.61 -10.16 -10.43
CA TYR A 179 7.58 -9.15 -10.01
C TYR A 179 7.53 -7.90 -10.90
N PHE A 180 7.08 -8.04 -12.14
CA PHE A 180 6.86 -6.91 -13.03
C PHE A 180 5.56 -6.17 -12.69
N ASP A 181 4.51 -6.91 -12.37
CA ASP A 181 3.16 -6.36 -12.23
C ASP A 181 2.83 -5.81 -10.83
N ASN A 182 3.68 -6.07 -9.83
CA ASN A 182 3.41 -5.71 -8.45
C ASN A 182 4.58 -4.98 -7.79
N ILE A 183 4.25 -4.04 -6.91
CA ILE A 183 5.21 -3.21 -6.16
C ILE A 183 5.14 -3.43 -4.64
N SER A 184 4.20 -4.28 -4.18
CA SER A 184 3.88 -4.47 -2.76
C SER A 184 3.99 -5.94 -2.36
N TRP A 185 4.56 -6.18 -1.18
CA TRP A 185 4.89 -7.51 -0.68
C TRP A 185 4.73 -7.59 0.84
N TYR A 186 4.00 -8.60 1.33
CA TYR A 186 3.91 -8.91 2.76
C TYR A 186 5.26 -9.36 3.34
N GLY A 187 6.17 -9.84 2.49
CA GLY A 187 7.51 -10.30 2.85
C GLY A 187 8.18 -10.96 1.65
N THR A 188 9.39 -11.47 1.84
CA THR A 188 10.11 -12.21 0.79
C THR A 188 9.28 -13.36 0.24
N GLY A 189 8.95 -13.31 -1.06
CA GLY A 189 8.14 -14.33 -1.73
C GLY A 189 6.64 -14.31 -1.40
N HIS A 190 6.19 -13.35 -0.60
CA HIS A 190 4.78 -13.21 -0.20
C HIS A 190 4.19 -11.97 -0.86
N LEU A 191 3.53 -12.19 -1.99
CA LEU A 191 2.96 -11.12 -2.82
C LEU A 191 1.72 -10.49 -2.17
N ALA A 192 1.62 -9.15 -2.22
CA ALA A 192 0.36 -8.44 -2.05
C ALA A 192 -0.27 -8.20 -3.45
N PRO A 193 -1.31 -8.97 -3.83
CA PRO A 193 -1.79 -8.98 -5.21
C PRO A 193 -2.56 -7.70 -5.54
N SER A 194 -2.11 -7.02 -6.61
CA SER A 194 -2.80 -5.84 -7.12
C SER A 194 -4.11 -6.17 -7.83
N ILE A 195 -5.09 -5.25 -7.72
CA ILE A 195 -6.36 -5.33 -8.44
C ILE A 195 -6.33 -4.38 -9.63
N ARG A 196 -6.52 -4.93 -10.83
CA ARG A 196 -6.54 -4.18 -12.10
C ARG A 196 -7.89 -3.54 -12.42
N SER A 197 -8.99 -4.15 -11.94
CA SER A 197 -10.34 -3.70 -12.24
C SER A 197 -10.86 -2.76 -11.14
N PRO A 198 -11.21 -1.50 -11.48
CA PRO A 198 -11.84 -0.58 -10.54
C PRO A 198 -13.15 -1.14 -9.96
N GLN A 199 -13.93 -1.86 -10.77
CA GLN A 199 -15.16 -2.51 -10.34
C GLN A 199 -14.90 -3.57 -9.26
N LYS A 200 -13.87 -4.42 -9.46
CA LYS A 200 -13.49 -5.43 -8.46
C LYS A 200 -13.01 -4.79 -7.16
N MET A 201 -12.23 -3.70 -7.24
CA MET A 201 -11.80 -2.99 -6.04
C MET A 201 -12.99 -2.35 -5.31
N TYR A 202 -13.91 -1.73 -6.05
CA TYR A 202 -15.14 -1.17 -5.48
C TYR A 202 -15.96 -2.26 -4.77
N GLN A 203 -16.14 -3.43 -5.41
CA GLN A 203 -16.81 -4.57 -4.81
C GLN A 203 -16.07 -5.04 -3.54
N ARG A 204 -14.74 -5.13 -3.56
CA ARG A 204 -13.96 -5.49 -2.36
C ARG A 204 -14.21 -4.52 -1.21
N LEU A 205 -14.29 -3.21 -1.48
CA LEU A 205 -14.46 -2.18 -0.47
C LEU A 205 -15.88 -2.07 0.08
N PHE A 206 -16.90 -2.27 -0.76
CA PHE A 206 -18.29 -1.91 -0.42
C PHE A 206 -19.29 -3.07 -0.51
N SER A 207 -18.90 -4.22 -1.06
CA SER A 207 -19.79 -5.38 -1.14
C SER A 207 -19.76 -6.17 0.16
N ASN A 208 -20.85 -6.06 0.92
CA ASN A 208 -21.03 -6.78 2.20
C ASN A 208 -20.84 -8.30 2.07
N SER A 209 -21.20 -8.91 0.92
CA SER A 209 -21.06 -10.36 0.73
C SER A 209 -19.60 -10.78 0.64
N GLU A 210 -18.77 -10.04 -0.08
CA GLU A 210 -17.34 -10.35 -0.19
C GLU A 210 -16.62 -10.02 1.13
N THR A 211 -16.91 -8.88 1.75
CA THR A 211 -16.29 -8.51 3.05
C THR A 211 -16.62 -9.52 4.14
N ASN A 212 -17.88 -9.99 4.23
CA ASN A 212 -18.26 -11.04 5.19
C ASN A 212 -17.58 -12.37 4.87
N ARG A 213 -17.53 -12.78 3.60
CA ARG A 213 -16.86 -14.02 3.19
C ARG A 213 -15.36 -14.01 3.52
N PHE A 214 -14.67 -12.89 3.29
CA PHE A 214 -13.25 -12.77 3.65
C PHE A 214 -13.05 -12.87 5.16
N ARG A 215 -13.90 -12.22 5.98
CA ARG A 215 -13.86 -12.34 7.44
C ARG A 215 -14.07 -13.79 7.90
N GLU A 216 -15.10 -14.45 7.40
CA GLU A 216 -15.39 -15.86 7.73
C GLU A 216 -14.20 -16.79 7.42
N VAL A 217 -13.55 -16.60 6.27
CA VAL A 217 -12.37 -17.41 5.89
C VAL A 217 -11.17 -17.09 6.78
N THR A 218 -10.89 -15.81 7.06
CA THR A 218 -9.76 -15.45 7.94
C THR A 218 -9.99 -15.93 9.36
N ASP A 219 -11.22 -15.85 9.87
CA ASP A 219 -11.58 -16.32 11.20
C ASP A 219 -11.41 -17.84 11.30
N LEU A 220 -11.85 -18.58 10.28
CA LEU A 220 -11.63 -20.03 10.19
C LEU A 220 -10.13 -20.39 10.18
N VAL A 221 -9.34 -19.70 9.35
CA VAL A 221 -7.88 -19.95 9.27
C VAL A 221 -7.18 -19.58 10.58
N LEU A 222 -7.60 -18.50 11.24
CA LEU A 222 -7.06 -18.09 12.53
C LEU A 222 -7.44 -19.08 13.64
N GLU A 223 -8.67 -19.59 13.64
CA GLU A 223 -9.11 -20.62 14.57
C GLU A 223 -8.31 -21.92 14.39
N ASP A 224 -8.13 -22.35 13.14
CA ASP A 224 -7.29 -23.51 12.80
C ASP A 224 -5.83 -23.29 13.21
N ALA A 225 -5.27 -22.12 12.93
CA ALA A 225 -3.91 -21.77 13.33
C ALA A 225 -3.74 -21.76 14.86
N GLN A 226 -4.72 -21.24 15.61
CA GLN A 226 -4.72 -21.26 17.07
C GLN A 226 -4.88 -22.68 17.63
N SER A 227 -5.74 -23.50 17.01
CA SER A 227 -5.94 -24.90 17.37
C SER A 227 -4.65 -25.71 17.13
N LEU A 228 -3.96 -25.45 16.03
CA LEU A 228 -2.68 -26.07 15.71
C LEU A 228 -1.57 -25.60 16.66
N SER A 229 -1.49 -24.30 16.95
CA SER A 229 -0.54 -23.74 17.92
C SER A 229 -0.62 -24.41 19.29
N LYS A 230 -1.83 -24.72 19.77
CA LYS A 230 -2.05 -25.45 21.03
C LYS A 230 -1.57 -26.92 21.01
N LYS A 231 -1.42 -27.51 19.82
CA LYS A 231 -0.96 -28.90 19.63
C LYS A 231 0.53 -29.02 19.31
N LEU A 232 1.19 -27.91 18.95
CA LEU A 232 2.62 -27.90 18.66
C LEU A 232 3.46 -28.04 19.94
N ALA A 233 4.59 -28.73 19.83
CA ALA A 233 5.55 -28.84 20.91
C ALA A 233 6.24 -27.47 21.19
N TYR A 234 6.71 -27.27 22.41
CA TYR A 234 7.32 -25.99 22.85
C TYR A 234 8.44 -25.49 21.91
N ALA A 235 9.23 -26.40 21.33
CA ALA A 235 10.30 -26.06 20.39
C ALA A 235 9.80 -25.58 19.02
N ASP A 236 8.61 -26.00 18.59
CA ASP A 236 8.00 -25.60 17.31
C ASP A 236 7.19 -24.30 17.44
N GLN A 237 6.76 -23.94 18.65
CA GLN A 237 6.08 -22.66 18.91
C GLN A 237 7.03 -21.44 18.85
N GLN A 238 8.35 -21.64 18.90
CA GLN A 238 9.36 -20.57 18.89
C GLN A 238 10.06 -20.37 17.53
N LYS A 239 9.64 -21.09 16.48
CA LYS A 239 10.14 -20.90 15.11
C LYS A 239 9.16 -20.12 14.26
#